data_AF-A0A0V0QGR8-F1
#
_entry.id   AF-A0A0V0QGR8-F1
#
_cell.length_a   1.000
_cell.length_b   1.000
_cell.length_c   1.000
_cell.angle_alpha   90.00
_cell.angle_beta   90.00
_cell.angle_gamma   90.00
#
_symmetry.space_group_name_H-M   'P 1'
#
loop_
_entity.id
_entity.type
_entity.pdbx_description
1 polymer ?
#
loop_
_entity_poly.entity_id
_entity_poly.type
_entity_poly.pdbx_seq_one_letter_code
_entity_poly.pdbx_strand_id
1 'polypeptide(L)'
;MDQEGEQQEIPFYTACLINQIQGIDQQVQCKLCGKVTELQNNQFILQSDGNNNIGVNIPQHIQDPSIQQLANDQMVEVRGTFVTPHLELQELTILNDDFVASSFMSQSSNSITSQKKSNQNSQKLQSQETGFNYTEYAKQMRLSLSNKDIRKENGELNHIYFTVKKNQYFCPQKEKSLLRGLEIFGVGEWKDIKYFEFDQHNKTSEVELELRTCILLGVTNIKEYMGKRFTKQEIAEIKQQNIEIAKQKNKLFHGLYKND
;
A
#
# COMPACT_ATOMS: atom_id res chain seq x y z
N MET A 1 17.26 40.42 -4.10
CA MET A 1 17.67 39.05 -4.49
C MET A 1 16.99 38.14 -3.50
N ASP A 2 15.73 37.85 -3.78
CA ASP A 2 14.90 37.01 -2.94
C ASP A 2 15.26 35.57 -3.29
N GLN A 3 15.91 34.88 -2.37
CA GLN A 3 16.18 33.45 -2.51
C GLN A 3 14.87 32.72 -2.21
N GLU A 4 14.19 32.29 -3.27
CA GLU A 4 13.14 31.28 -3.16
C GLU A 4 13.80 29.99 -2.64
N GLY A 5 13.50 29.63 -1.39
CA GLY A 5 13.99 28.40 -0.78
C GLY A 5 13.39 27.18 -1.47
N GLU A 6 14.23 26.34 -2.06
CA GLU A 6 13.86 25.01 -2.52
C GLU A 6 13.26 24.21 -1.35
N GLN A 7 11.97 23.87 -1.45
CA GLN A 7 11.36 22.89 -0.56
C GLN A 7 11.90 21.51 -0.92
N GLN A 8 12.85 21.00 -0.14
CA GLN A 8 13.32 19.62 -0.23
C GLN A 8 12.16 18.67 0.06
N GLU A 9 11.79 17.82 -0.91
CA GLU A 9 10.79 16.77 -0.71
C GLU A 9 11.32 15.74 0.30
N ILE A 10 10.75 15.73 1.50
CA ILE A 10 11.06 14.73 2.52
C ILE A 10 10.36 13.41 2.13
N PRO A 11 11.09 12.30 1.91
CA PRO A 11 10.49 11.03 1.55
C PRO A 11 9.52 10.53 2.63
N PHE A 12 8.33 10.11 2.19
CA PHE A 12 7.31 9.50 3.05
C PHE A 12 7.65 8.02 3.25
N TYR A 13 7.97 7.62 4.47
CA TYR A 13 8.18 6.21 4.81
C TYR A 13 6.96 5.70 5.56
N THR A 14 6.27 4.70 5.00
CA THR A 14 5.31 3.92 5.77
C THR A 14 6.07 3.07 6.80
N ALA A 15 5.48 2.76 7.95
CA ALA A 15 6.18 2.01 9.00
C ALA A 15 6.72 0.65 8.56
N CYS A 16 6.18 0.09 7.47
CA CYS A 16 6.70 -1.12 6.84
C CYS A 16 8.13 -0.97 6.27
N LEU A 17 8.55 0.26 5.91
CA LEU A 17 9.90 0.59 5.45
C LEU A 17 10.88 0.79 6.62
N ILE A 18 10.41 1.08 7.83
CA ILE A 18 11.28 1.36 8.99
C ILE A 18 12.07 0.11 9.41
N ASN A 19 11.47 -1.08 9.29
CA ASN A 19 12.19 -2.35 9.50
C ASN A 19 13.31 -2.59 8.47
N GLN A 20 13.32 -1.86 7.34
CA GLN A 20 14.42 -1.88 6.36
C GLN A 20 15.51 -0.86 6.69
N ILE A 21 15.21 0.13 7.54
CA ILE A 21 16.15 1.18 8.00
C ILE A 21 16.91 0.73 9.27
N GLN A 22 16.40 -0.28 10.00
CA GLN A 22 17.12 -0.95 11.10
C GLN A 22 18.42 -1.61 10.58
N GLY A 23 19.52 -0.86 10.60
CA GLY A 23 20.82 -1.27 10.09
C GLY A 23 21.57 -0.19 9.30
N ILE A 24 20.95 0.96 9.06
CA ILE A 24 21.60 2.11 8.41
C ILE A 24 21.97 3.12 9.50
N ASP A 25 23.27 3.36 9.72
CA ASP A 25 23.82 4.38 10.64
C ASP A 25 23.60 5.84 10.15
N GLN A 26 22.61 6.07 9.28
CA GLN A 26 22.34 7.38 8.68
C GLN A 26 21.08 8.00 9.29
N GLN A 27 21.16 9.30 9.55
CA GLN A 27 20.00 10.12 9.90
C GLN A 27 19.08 10.23 8.70
N VAL A 28 17.88 9.66 8.80
CA VAL A 28 16.88 9.71 7.72
C VAL A 28 15.74 10.63 8.15
N GLN A 29 15.51 11.70 7.40
CA GLN A 29 14.29 12.48 7.55
C GLN A 29 13.10 11.65 7.08
N CYS A 30 12.08 11.57 7.91
CA CYS A 30 10.91 10.77 7.62
C CYS A 30 9.64 11.43 8.12
N LYS A 31 8.54 10.96 7.54
CA LYS A 31 7.19 11.39 7.84
C LYS A 31 6.37 10.14 8.14
N LEU A 32 5.85 10.04 9.36
CA LEU A 32 5.11 8.89 9.86
C LEU A 32 3.70 9.27 10.26
N CYS A 33 2.76 8.33 10.16
CA CYS A 33 1.40 8.48 10.65
C CYS A 33 1.03 7.28 11.51
N GLY A 34 0.31 7.53 12.60
CA GLY A 34 -0.12 6.46 13.50
C GLY A 34 -0.94 6.97 14.67
N LYS A 35 -1.33 6.03 15.53
CA LYS A 35 -2.05 6.31 16.77
C LYS A 35 -1.09 6.48 17.92
N VAL A 36 -1.33 7.47 18.77
CA VAL A 36 -0.61 7.61 20.04
C VAL A 36 -1.15 6.58 21.02
N THR A 37 -0.30 5.64 21.48
CA THR A 37 -0.72 4.59 22.41
C THR A 37 -0.27 4.84 23.85
N GLU A 38 0.85 5.55 24.03
CA GLU A 38 1.41 5.85 25.34
C GLU A 38 2.16 7.18 25.28
N LEU A 39 1.98 8.03 26.30
CA LEU A 39 2.68 9.32 26.45
C LEU A 39 3.29 9.37 27.85
N GLN A 40 4.62 9.36 27.94
CA GLN A 40 5.36 9.44 29.20
C GLN A 40 6.64 10.25 29.02
N ASN A 41 6.92 11.19 29.93
CA ASN A 41 8.23 11.86 30.08
C ASN A 41 8.91 12.29 28.76
N ASN A 42 8.29 13.22 28.02
CA ASN A 42 8.79 13.74 26.73
C ASN A 42 9.00 12.66 25.66
N GLN A 43 8.30 11.54 25.77
CA GLN A 43 8.27 10.49 24.76
C GLN A 43 6.84 10.00 24.56
N PHE A 44 6.50 9.62 23.34
CA PHE A 44 5.27 8.89 23.07
C PHE A 44 5.51 7.72 22.13
N ILE A 45 4.62 6.73 22.18
CA ILE A 45 4.63 5.57 21.29
C ILE A 45 3.62 5.81 20.17
N LEU A 46 4.11 5.76 18.94
CA LEU A 46 3.31 5.77 17.73
C LEU A 46 3.09 4.32 17.27
N GLN A 47 1.85 3.85 17.32
CA GLN A 47 1.45 2.58 16.71
C GLN A 47 1.06 2.84 15.25
N SER A 48 1.81 2.24 14.34
CA SER A 48 1.51 2.24 12.91
C SER A 48 0.99 0.86 12.47
N ASP A 49 0.57 0.75 11.21
CA ASP A 49 -0.05 -0.46 10.67
C ASP A 49 0.80 -1.71 10.97
N GLY A 50 0.20 -2.70 11.65
CA GLY A 50 0.79 -4.02 11.87
C GLY A 50 1.57 -4.23 13.17
N ASN A 51 1.08 -3.73 14.31
CA ASN A 51 1.70 -3.89 15.66
C ASN A 51 3.12 -3.30 15.78
N ASN A 52 3.53 -2.45 14.83
CA ASN A 52 4.81 -1.78 14.90
C ASN A 52 4.68 -0.55 15.80
N ASN A 53 5.37 -0.57 16.94
CA ASN A 53 5.42 0.51 17.90
C ASN A 53 6.74 1.26 17.74
N ILE A 54 6.65 2.57 17.54
CA ILE A 54 7.82 3.43 17.33
C ILE A 54 7.85 4.47 18.45
N GLY A 55 8.95 4.50 19.19
CA GLY A 55 9.17 5.53 20.20
C GLY A 55 9.54 6.86 19.55
N VAL A 56 8.77 7.90 19.81
CA VAL A 56 9.01 9.27 19.36
C VAL A 56 9.46 10.11 20.54
N ASN A 57 10.70 10.60 20.48
CA ASN A 57 11.28 11.50 21.47
C ASN A 57 10.90 12.94 21.13
N ILE A 58 10.43 13.68 22.12
CA ILE A 58 10.11 15.10 22.04
C ILE A 58 11.33 15.88 22.57
N PRO A 59 12.08 16.58 21.71
CA PRO A 59 13.20 17.39 22.17
C PRO A 59 12.73 18.50 23.13
N GLN A 60 13.54 18.82 24.14
CA GLN A 60 13.21 19.83 25.16
C GLN A 60 12.93 21.24 24.60
N HIS A 61 13.41 21.52 23.39
CA HIS A 61 13.20 22.80 22.71
C HIS A 61 11.84 22.90 22.00
N ILE A 62 11.13 21.79 21.82
CA ILE A 62 9.77 21.77 21.26
C ILE A 62 8.79 21.97 22.41
N GLN A 63 8.39 23.23 22.64
CA GLN A 63 7.33 23.60 23.57
C GLN A 63 6.02 23.80 22.80
N ASP A 64 5.55 22.76 22.11
CA ASP A 64 4.24 22.80 21.45
C ASP A 64 3.15 22.40 22.46
N PRO A 65 2.21 23.30 22.81
CA PRO A 65 1.12 22.99 23.74
C PRO A 65 0.21 21.86 23.22
N SER A 66 0.20 21.60 21.91
CA SER A 66 -0.57 20.52 21.28
C SER A 66 -0.06 19.14 21.70
N ILE A 67 1.24 19.01 22.01
CA ILE A 67 1.84 17.75 22.48
C ILE A 67 1.33 17.39 23.88
N GLN A 68 1.11 18.40 24.73
CA GLN A 68 0.58 18.21 26.09
C GLN A 68 -0.91 17.86 26.10
N GLN A 69 -1.61 18.11 24.98
CA GLN A 69 -3.03 17.79 24.80
C GLN A 69 -3.26 16.48 24.05
N LEU A 70 -2.20 15.72 23.72
CA LEU A 70 -2.34 14.45 23.04
C LEU A 70 -3.10 13.45 23.90
N ALA A 71 -4.23 12.98 23.39
CA ALA A 71 -5.01 11.91 23.98
C ALA A 71 -4.51 10.54 23.48
N ASN A 72 -4.69 9.51 24.30
CA ASN A 72 -4.54 8.13 23.84
C ASN A 72 -5.52 7.86 22.67
N ASP A 73 -5.09 7.03 21.72
CA ASP A 73 -5.78 6.70 20.46
C ASP A 73 -5.91 7.85 19.45
N GLN A 74 -5.32 9.02 19.71
CA GLN A 74 -5.34 10.12 18.77
C GLN A 74 -4.45 9.83 17.54
N MET A 75 -4.99 10.09 16.36
CA MET A 75 -4.23 10.00 15.11
C MET A 75 -3.35 11.22 14.93
N VAL A 76 -2.05 10.99 14.71
CA VAL A 76 -1.07 12.05 14.49
C VAL A 76 -0.20 11.76 13.29
N GLU A 77 0.21 12.83 12.61
CA GLU A 77 1.29 12.86 11.64
C GLU A 77 2.53 13.44 12.34
N VAL A 78 3.63 12.70 12.27
CA VAL A 78 4.91 13.04 12.90
C VAL A 78 5.95 13.22 11.81
N ARG A 79 6.66 14.36 11.82
CA ARG A 79 7.84 14.58 10.98
C ARG A 79 9.06 14.70 11.87
N GLY A 80 10.12 14.04 11.49
CA GLY A 80 11.32 13.99 12.30
C GLY A 80 12.48 13.27 11.65
N THR A 81 13.58 13.21 12.39
CA THR A 81 14.78 12.47 12.00
C THR A 81 14.79 11.14 12.73
N PHE A 82 14.86 10.03 11.98
CA PHE A 82 14.99 8.72 12.58
C PHE A 82 16.44 8.50 13.02
N VAL A 83 16.63 8.30 14.33
CA VAL A 83 17.91 8.02 14.98
C VAL A 83 17.73 6.73 15.76
N THR A 84 18.07 5.60 15.14
CA THR A 84 17.79 4.25 15.67
C THR A 84 18.15 4.13 17.16
N PRO A 85 17.22 3.70 18.05
CA PRO A 85 15.89 3.14 17.77
C PRO A 85 14.72 4.13 17.86
N HIS A 86 14.98 5.43 17.93
CA HIS A 86 13.97 6.46 18.22
C HIS A 86 13.77 7.43 17.05
N LEU A 87 12.59 8.05 17.00
CA LEU A 87 12.33 9.17 16.11
C LEU A 87 12.45 10.48 16.90
N GLU A 88 13.31 11.41 16.47
CA GLU A 88 13.35 12.75 17.05
C GLU A 88 12.31 13.64 16.36
N LEU A 89 11.31 14.08 17.13
CA LEU A 89 10.23 14.94 16.65
C LEU A 89 10.78 16.29 16.19
N GLN A 90 10.34 16.76 15.03
CA GLN A 90 10.53 18.13 14.56
C GLN A 90 9.20 18.86 14.42
N GLU A 91 8.16 18.18 13.90
CA GLU A 91 6.83 18.74 13.70
C GLU A 91 5.77 17.67 13.99
N LEU A 92 4.69 18.08 14.66
CA LEU A 92 3.54 17.24 14.97
C LEU A 92 2.29 17.87 14.37
N THR A 93 1.47 17.07 13.67
CA THR A 93 0.14 17.49 13.23
C THR A 93 -0.90 16.51 13.74
N ILE A 94 -1.89 17.02 14.48
CA ILE A 94 -3.05 16.24 14.92
C ILE A 94 -3.99 16.06 13.72
N LEU A 95 -4.35 14.82 13.42
CA LEU A 95 -5.28 14.49 12.34
C LEU A 95 -6.69 14.35 12.90
N ASN A 96 -7.63 15.17 12.41
CA ASN A 96 -9.05 14.98 12.69
C ASN A 96 -9.59 13.79 11.88
N ASP A 97 -10.61 13.10 12.40
CA ASP A 97 -11.18 11.88 11.81
C ASP A 97 -11.57 12.03 10.32
N ASP A 98 -11.96 13.24 9.89
CA ASP A 98 -12.30 13.54 8.49
C ASP A 98 -11.09 13.53 7.53
N PHE A 99 -9.86 13.72 8.04
CA PHE A 99 -8.62 13.75 7.24
C PHE A 99 -7.98 12.36 7.08
N VAL A 100 -8.31 11.41 7.96
CA VAL A 100 -7.78 10.04 7.92
C VAL A 100 -8.19 9.34 6.62
N ALA A 101 -9.36 9.67 6.05
CA ALA A 101 -9.84 9.11 4.80
C ALA A 101 -9.10 9.63 3.54
N SER A 102 -8.64 10.88 3.54
CA SER A 102 -7.98 11.49 2.36
C SER A 102 -6.48 11.19 2.30
N SER A 103 -5.81 11.10 3.45
CA SER A 103 -4.37 10.80 3.52
C SER A 103 -4.08 9.31 3.24
N PHE A 104 -4.98 8.39 3.63
CA PHE A 104 -4.86 6.97 3.31
C PHE A 104 -5.21 6.63 1.84
N MET A 105 -6.11 7.37 1.20
CA MET A 105 -6.55 7.06 -0.18
C MET A 105 -5.68 7.68 -1.28
N SER A 106 -4.89 8.72 -0.98
CA SER A 106 -4.05 9.39 -1.99
C SER A 106 -2.74 8.66 -2.30
N GLN A 107 -2.38 7.59 -1.55
CA GLN A 107 -1.08 6.91 -1.68
C GLN A 107 -1.05 5.71 -2.65
N SER A 108 -2.07 5.53 -3.48
CA SER A 108 -2.10 4.45 -4.49
C SER A 108 -2.18 4.93 -5.94
N SER A 109 -1.94 6.22 -6.19
CA SER A 109 -1.98 6.77 -7.55
C SER A 109 -0.81 7.71 -7.80
N ASN A 110 0.24 7.21 -8.46
CA ASN A 110 1.14 8.09 -9.18
C ASN A 110 0.40 8.64 -10.41
N SER A 111 0.27 9.97 -10.45
CA SER A 111 0.44 10.86 -11.61
C SER A 111 -0.67 11.91 -11.82
N ILE A 112 -0.18 13.15 -11.99
CA ILE A 112 -0.72 14.27 -12.78
C ILE A 112 -1.83 15.13 -12.14
N THR A 113 -1.34 16.25 -11.60
CA THR A 113 -1.79 17.64 -11.79
C THR A 113 -3.27 17.90 -12.05
N SER A 114 -3.92 18.56 -11.08
CA SER A 114 -4.77 19.72 -11.37
C SER A 114 -4.83 20.61 -10.14
N GLN A 115 -4.14 21.75 -10.23
CA GLN A 115 -4.35 22.88 -9.35
C GLN A 115 -5.79 23.40 -9.53
N LYS A 116 -6.51 23.58 -8.43
CA LYS A 116 -7.48 24.68 -8.34
C LYS A 116 -7.60 25.15 -6.89
N LYS A 117 -6.93 26.28 -6.63
CA LYS A 117 -7.23 27.15 -5.49
C LYS A 117 -8.63 27.75 -5.70
N SER A 118 -9.43 27.81 -4.64
CA SER A 118 -9.91 29.06 -4.01
C SER A 118 -11.24 28.88 -3.27
N ASN A 119 -11.19 29.31 -2.01
CA ASN A 119 -12.27 29.72 -1.12
C ASN A 119 -13.46 30.41 -1.81
N GLN A 120 -14.68 30.22 -1.29
CA GLN A 120 -15.34 31.15 -0.36
C GLN A 120 -16.82 30.76 -0.15
N ASN A 121 -17.28 31.02 1.08
CA ASN A 121 -18.68 31.15 1.47
C ASN A 121 -19.55 31.78 0.37
N SER A 122 -20.68 31.16 0.06
CA SER A 122 -21.84 31.90 -0.45
C SER A 122 -23.13 31.24 0.02
N GLN A 123 -23.93 32.10 0.62
CA GLN A 123 -25.23 31.84 1.22
C GLN A 123 -26.20 31.21 0.21
N LYS A 124 -27.09 30.37 0.76
CA LYS A 124 -28.40 29.99 0.25
C LYS A 124 -28.95 31.01 -0.76
N LEU A 125 -28.98 30.64 -2.03
CA LEU A 125 -30.01 31.07 -2.96
C LEU A 125 -30.79 29.82 -3.41
N GLN A 126 -32.08 29.84 -3.14
CA GLN A 126 -33.04 28.89 -3.67
C GLN A 126 -33.19 29.15 -5.17
N SER A 127 -32.62 28.26 -5.99
CA SER A 127 -32.99 28.10 -7.39
C SER A 127 -33.40 26.64 -7.60
N GLN A 128 -34.69 26.43 -7.88
CA GLN A 128 -35.22 25.16 -8.36
C GLN A 128 -34.68 24.92 -9.79
N GLU A 129 -33.47 24.41 -9.89
CA GLU A 129 -33.07 23.62 -11.06
C GLU A 129 -33.41 22.17 -10.76
N THR A 130 -34.42 21.63 -11.44
CA THR A 130 -34.63 20.18 -11.52
C THR A 130 -33.53 19.57 -12.38
N GLY A 131 -32.30 19.61 -11.87
CA GLY A 131 -31.16 18.90 -12.43
C GLY A 131 -31.39 17.40 -12.31
N PHE A 132 -31.04 16.66 -13.36
CA PHE A 132 -31.10 15.21 -13.36
C PHE A 132 -30.29 14.67 -12.16
N ASN A 133 -30.94 13.90 -11.29
CA ASN A 133 -30.29 13.34 -10.11
C ASN A 133 -29.48 12.11 -10.51
N TYR A 134 -28.23 12.35 -10.93
CA TYR A 134 -27.27 11.31 -11.31
C TYR A 134 -27.05 10.27 -10.21
N THR A 135 -27.11 10.69 -8.94
CA THR A 135 -26.93 9.80 -7.79
C THR A 135 -28.06 8.78 -7.71
N GLU A 136 -29.31 9.23 -7.85
CA GLU A 136 -30.48 8.36 -7.84
C GLU A 136 -30.50 7.45 -9.06
N TYR A 137 -30.22 7.99 -10.24
CA TYR A 137 -30.09 7.19 -11.46
C TYR A 137 -29.03 6.09 -11.32
N ALA A 138 -27.85 6.42 -10.77
CA ALA A 138 -26.80 5.44 -10.53
C ALA A 138 -27.18 4.37 -9.49
N LYS A 139 -28.02 4.69 -8.49
CA LYS A 139 -28.57 3.71 -7.53
C LYS A 139 -29.54 2.76 -8.24
N GLN A 140 -30.45 3.28 -9.05
CA GLN A 140 -31.41 2.48 -9.84
C GLN A 140 -30.71 1.56 -10.85
N MET A 141 -29.68 2.07 -11.53
CA MET A 141 -28.86 1.28 -12.45
C MET A 141 -28.13 0.15 -11.71
N ARG A 142 -27.53 0.45 -10.55
CA ARG A 142 -26.91 -0.59 -9.70
C ARG A 142 -27.93 -1.62 -9.25
N LEU A 143 -29.14 -1.21 -8.85
CA LEU A 143 -30.26 -2.09 -8.45
C LEU A 143 -30.80 -2.96 -9.59
N SER A 144 -30.60 -2.56 -10.84
CA SER A 144 -31.05 -3.33 -12.00
C SER A 144 -29.96 -4.26 -12.54
N LEU A 145 -28.69 -3.84 -12.48
CA LEU A 145 -27.62 -4.50 -13.26
C LEU A 145 -26.52 -5.18 -12.44
N SER A 146 -26.31 -4.80 -11.18
CA SER A 146 -25.21 -5.36 -10.36
C SER A 146 -25.64 -6.58 -9.54
N ASN A 147 -24.70 -7.47 -9.17
CA ASN A 147 -25.00 -8.57 -8.25
C ASN A 147 -25.30 -8.03 -6.83
N LYS A 148 -26.12 -8.76 -6.05
CA LYS A 148 -26.49 -8.44 -4.66
C LYS A 148 -25.27 -8.35 -3.72
N ASP A 149 -24.17 -9.02 -4.04
CA ASP A 149 -22.95 -8.94 -3.23
C ASP A 149 -22.26 -7.58 -3.34
N ILE A 150 -22.41 -6.90 -4.48
CA ILE A 150 -21.70 -5.66 -4.85
C ILE A 150 -22.45 -4.41 -4.34
N ARG A 151 -23.75 -4.55 -4.04
CA ARG A 151 -24.65 -3.43 -3.70
C ARG A 151 -25.48 -3.74 -2.46
N LYS A 152 -25.83 -2.71 -1.69
CA LYS A 152 -26.81 -2.79 -0.61
C LYS A 152 -28.24 -2.77 -1.17
N GLU A 153 -29.22 -3.09 -0.33
CA GLU A 153 -30.65 -3.08 -0.71
C GLU A 153 -31.15 -1.70 -1.17
N ASN A 154 -30.52 -0.62 -0.70
CA ASN A 154 -30.81 0.76 -1.09
C ASN A 154 -30.08 1.22 -2.38
N GLY A 155 -29.41 0.30 -3.09
CA GLY A 155 -28.65 0.61 -4.31
C GLY A 155 -27.28 1.24 -4.10
N GLU A 156 -26.85 1.45 -2.85
CA GLU A 156 -25.50 1.91 -2.55
C GLU A 156 -24.46 0.81 -2.77
N LEU A 157 -23.19 1.20 -2.95
CA LEU A 157 -22.12 0.22 -3.10
C LEU A 157 -21.85 -0.48 -1.77
N ASN A 158 -21.66 -1.78 -1.83
CA ASN A 158 -21.15 -2.54 -0.72
C ASN A 158 -19.62 -2.43 -0.70
N HIS A 159 -19.08 -1.40 -0.04
CA HIS A 159 -17.62 -1.20 0.02
C HIS A 159 -16.86 -2.39 0.64
N ILE A 160 -17.52 -3.20 1.48
CA ILE A 160 -16.94 -4.42 2.07
C ILE A 160 -16.62 -5.45 0.97
N TYR A 161 -17.44 -5.53 -0.08
CA TYR A 161 -17.19 -6.40 -1.23
C TYR A 161 -15.84 -6.09 -1.90
N PHE A 162 -15.49 -4.80 -1.97
CA PHE A 162 -14.24 -4.32 -2.57
C PHE A 162 -13.07 -4.27 -1.58
N THR A 163 -13.34 -4.52 -0.30
CA THR A 163 -12.29 -4.61 0.70
C THR A 163 -11.65 -5.99 0.59
N VAL A 164 -10.50 -6.07 -0.07
CA VAL A 164 -9.72 -7.31 -0.17
C VAL A 164 -9.51 -7.85 1.25
N LYS A 165 -9.88 -9.11 1.50
CA LYS A 165 -9.77 -9.70 2.85
C LYS A 165 -8.30 -9.62 3.30
N LYS A 166 -8.04 -9.08 4.50
CA LYS A 166 -6.72 -9.16 5.14
C LYS A 166 -6.25 -10.63 5.10
N ASN A 167 -5.01 -10.86 4.66
CA ASN A 167 -4.38 -12.18 4.40
C ASN A 167 -4.70 -12.87 3.06
N GLN A 168 -5.44 -12.23 2.15
CA GLN A 168 -5.66 -12.76 0.80
C GLN A 168 -4.49 -12.45 -0.16
N TYR A 169 -3.59 -11.54 0.23
CA TYR A 169 -2.39 -11.21 -0.54
C TYR A 169 -1.33 -12.31 -0.50
N PHE A 170 -0.60 -12.44 -1.60
CA PHE A 170 0.58 -13.30 -1.67
C PHE A 170 1.74 -12.58 -0.98
N CYS A 171 1.87 -12.81 0.33
CA CYS A 171 2.87 -12.15 1.16
C CYS A 171 4.30 -12.66 0.87
N PRO A 172 5.35 -11.95 1.33
CA PRO A 172 6.74 -12.37 1.12
C PRO A 172 7.07 -13.78 1.63
N GLN A 173 6.39 -14.26 2.67
CA GLN A 173 6.54 -15.63 3.16
C GLN A 173 6.01 -16.67 2.15
N LYS A 174 4.86 -16.40 1.53
CA LYS A 174 4.29 -17.24 0.46
C LYS A 174 5.17 -17.23 -0.77
N GLU A 175 5.77 -16.09 -1.10
CA GLU A 175 6.73 -15.99 -2.20
C GLU A 175 7.98 -16.81 -1.94
N LYS A 176 8.57 -16.74 -0.73
CA LYS A 176 9.69 -17.61 -0.34
C LYS A 176 9.33 -19.09 -0.45
N SER A 177 8.12 -19.46 -0.03
CA SER A 177 7.64 -20.85 -0.08
C SER A 177 7.45 -21.32 -1.53
N LEU A 178 6.89 -20.47 -2.41
CA LEU A 178 6.78 -20.75 -3.84
C LEU A 178 8.17 -20.93 -4.49
N LEU A 179 9.13 -20.05 -4.19
CA LEU A 179 10.48 -20.14 -4.73
C LEU A 179 11.16 -21.47 -4.36
N ARG A 180 11.05 -21.91 -3.09
CA ARG A 180 11.54 -23.24 -2.67
C ARG A 180 10.82 -24.37 -3.39
N GLY A 181 9.50 -24.28 -3.54
CA GLY A 181 8.73 -25.28 -4.26
C GLY A 181 9.15 -25.42 -5.73
N LEU A 182 9.41 -24.30 -6.41
CA LEU A 182 9.90 -24.27 -7.79
C LEU A 182 11.31 -24.86 -7.92
N GLU A 183 12.15 -24.69 -6.90
CA GLU A 183 13.49 -25.27 -6.85
C GLU A 183 13.44 -26.80 -6.64
N ILE A 184 12.56 -27.28 -5.77
CA ILE A 184 12.46 -28.71 -5.40
C ILE A 184 11.68 -29.52 -6.42
N PHE A 185 10.49 -29.07 -6.79
CA PHE A 185 9.54 -29.84 -7.62
C PHE A 185 9.63 -29.42 -9.09
N GLY A 186 9.58 -28.12 -9.33
CA GLY A 186 9.59 -27.51 -10.66
C GLY A 186 8.25 -26.87 -11.04
N VAL A 187 8.27 -26.15 -12.15
CA VAL A 187 7.10 -25.46 -12.71
C VAL A 187 6.07 -26.49 -13.19
N GLY A 188 4.81 -26.35 -12.78
CA GLY A 188 3.72 -27.26 -13.16
C GLY A 188 3.35 -28.28 -12.10
N GLU A 189 4.23 -28.57 -11.15
CA GLU A 189 3.98 -29.49 -10.03
C GLU A 189 3.24 -28.79 -8.88
N TRP A 190 2.14 -28.11 -9.21
CA TRP A 190 1.43 -27.22 -8.28
C TRP A 190 0.84 -27.95 -7.08
N LYS A 191 0.42 -29.21 -7.27
CA LYS A 191 -0.12 -30.04 -6.19
C LYS A 191 0.94 -30.35 -5.14
N ASP A 192 2.13 -30.74 -5.58
CA ASP A 192 3.23 -31.07 -4.70
C ASP A 192 3.77 -29.82 -4.02
N ILE A 193 3.98 -28.73 -4.77
CA ILE A 193 4.37 -27.43 -4.20
C ILE A 193 3.36 -27.00 -3.14
N LYS A 194 2.07 -27.07 -3.43
CA LYS A 194 1.03 -26.71 -2.48
C LYS A 194 1.06 -27.61 -1.24
N TYR A 195 1.23 -28.92 -1.41
CA TYR A 195 1.22 -29.86 -0.29
C TYR A 195 2.44 -29.69 0.63
N PHE A 196 3.62 -29.45 0.08
CA PHE A 196 4.87 -29.39 0.84
C PHE A 196 5.22 -27.99 1.36
N GLU A 197 4.95 -26.94 0.58
CA GLU A 197 5.39 -25.57 0.92
C GLU A 197 4.29 -24.71 1.53
N PHE A 198 3.01 -25.08 1.37
CA PHE A 198 1.89 -24.32 1.87
C PHE A 198 1.12 -25.13 2.92
N ASP A 199 0.83 -24.51 4.07
CA ASP A 199 0.03 -25.13 5.13
C ASP A 199 -1.37 -25.55 4.59
N GLN A 200 -1.94 -26.63 5.13
CA GLN A 200 -3.27 -27.14 4.75
C GLN A 200 -4.38 -26.10 5.01
N HIS A 201 -4.15 -25.18 5.94
CA HIS A 201 -5.04 -24.04 6.19
C HIS A 201 -4.92 -22.92 5.15
N ASN A 202 -3.94 -22.99 4.25
CA ASN A 202 -3.66 -21.97 3.25
C ASN A 202 -4.53 -22.17 2.01
N LYS A 203 -5.39 -21.19 1.72
CA LYS A 203 -6.35 -21.22 0.61
C LYS A 203 -5.72 -20.92 -0.76
N THR A 204 -4.41 -21.09 -0.92
CA THR A 204 -3.75 -20.85 -2.21
C THR A 204 -4.22 -21.90 -3.22
N SER A 205 -4.80 -21.45 -4.33
CA SER A 205 -5.21 -22.32 -5.44
C SER A 205 -4.02 -22.63 -6.35
N GLU A 206 -4.08 -23.73 -7.09
CA GLU A 206 -3.07 -24.06 -8.10
C GLU A 206 -2.97 -22.95 -9.17
N VAL A 207 -4.11 -22.36 -9.53
CA VAL A 207 -4.19 -21.21 -10.45
C VAL A 207 -3.43 -19.99 -9.91
N GLU A 208 -3.53 -19.69 -8.61
CA GLU A 208 -2.77 -18.60 -8.01
C GLU A 208 -1.26 -18.89 -8.05
N LEU A 209 -0.83 -20.13 -7.80
CA LEU A 209 0.59 -20.52 -7.90
C LEU A 209 1.12 -20.37 -9.32
N GLU A 210 0.34 -20.78 -10.31
CA GLU A 210 0.66 -20.62 -11.73
C GLU A 210 0.82 -19.13 -12.09
N LEU A 211 -0.17 -18.30 -11.75
CA LEU A 211 -0.14 -16.86 -12.00
C LEU A 211 1.06 -16.18 -11.33
N ARG A 212 1.38 -16.56 -10.09
CA ARG A 212 2.54 -16.03 -9.37
C ARG A 212 3.85 -16.44 -10.03
N THR A 213 3.94 -17.67 -10.52
CA THR A 213 5.11 -18.13 -11.23
C THR A 213 5.29 -17.39 -12.56
N CYS A 214 4.21 -17.09 -13.30
CA CYS A 214 4.26 -16.23 -14.48
C CYS A 214 4.86 -14.85 -14.17
N ILE A 215 4.44 -14.22 -13.07
CA ILE A 215 4.95 -12.91 -12.63
C ILE A 215 6.43 -12.99 -12.20
N LEU A 216 6.82 -14.09 -11.56
CA LEU A 216 8.21 -14.34 -11.16
C LEU A 216 9.13 -14.51 -12.38
N LEU A 217 8.69 -15.24 -13.41
CA LEU A 217 9.45 -15.47 -14.63
C LEU A 217 9.31 -14.32 -15.65
N GLY A 218 8.40 -13.37 -15.41
CA GLY A 218 8.19 -12.24 -16.31
C GLY A 218 7.49 -12.60 -17.62
N VAL A 219 6.61 -13.60 -17.62
CA VAL A 219 5.91 -14.10 -18.82
C VAL A 219 4.40 -14.12 -18.64
N THR A 220 3.64 -14.11 -19.75
CA THR A 220 2.19 -14.33 -19.72
C THR A 220 1.80 -15.80 -19.85
N ASN A 221 2.65 -16.61 -20.49
CA ASN A 221 2.42 -18.03 -20.73
C ASN A 221 3.60 -18.85 -20.19
N ILE A 222 3.31 -19.79 -19.29
CA ILE A 222 4.31 -20.56 -18.57
C ILE A 222 4.72 -21.86 -19.26
N LYS A 223 4.08 -22.24 -20.38
CA LYS A 223 4.25 -23.55 -21.04
C LYS A 223 5.70 -23.91 -21.33
N GLU A 224 6.52 -22.94 -21.75
CA GLU A 224 7.95 -23.15 -22.08
C GLU A 224 8.82 -23.52 -20.86
N TYR A 225 8.29 -23.31 -19.66
CA TYR A 225 8.97 -23.52 -18.39
C TYR A 225 8.48 -24.77 -17.65
N MET A 226 7.38 -25.41 -18.10
CA MET A 226 6.81 -26.59 -17.44
C MET A 226 7.85 -27.72 -17.28
N GLY A 227 7.86 -28.33 -16.09
CA GLY A 227 8.79 -29.39 -15.68
C GLY A 227 10.19 -28.91 -15.31
N LYS A 228 10.55 -27.64 -15.55
CA LYS A 228 11.87 -27.11 -15.20
C LYS A 228 11.91 -26.64 -13.75
N ARG A 229 13.06 -26.83 -13.13
CA ARG A 229 13.38 -26.35 -11.78
C ARG A 229 14.27 -25.14 -11.89
N PHE A 230 14.06 -24.18 -11.01
CA PHE A 230 14.84 -22.95 -10.99
C PHE A 230 15.16 -22.55 -9.57
N THR A 231 16.41 -22.15 -9.36
CA THR A 231 16.84 -21.41 -8.17
C THR A 231 16.31 -19.98 -8.22
N LYS A 232 16.33 -19.30 -7.07
CA LYS A 232 15.94 -17.89 -6.98
C LYS A 232 16.74 -16.98 -7.93
N GLN A 233 18.03 -17.27 -8.12
CA GLN A 233 18.92 -16.49 -8.98
C GLN A 233 18.55 -16.67 -10.45
N GLU A 234 18.36 -17.92 -10.89
CA GLU A 234 17.94 -18.24 -12.26
C GLU A 234 16.58 -17.60 -12.60
N ILE A 235 15.62 -17.59 -11.67
CA ILE A 235 14.33 -16.92 -11.87
C ILE A 235 14.52 -15.43 -12.15
N ALA A 236 15.40 -14.75 -11.40
CA ALA A 236 15.68 -13.33 -11.60
C ALA A 236 16.36 -13.06 -12.96
N GLU A 237 17.29 -13.92 -13.36
CA GLU A 237 17.96 -13.85 -14.67
C GLU A 237 16.97 -14.10 -15.82
N ILE A 238 16.16 -15.15 -15.73
CA ILE A 238 15.11 -15.45 -16.71
C ILE A 238 14.13 -14.30 -16.84
N LYS A 239 13.70 -13.72 -15.71
CA LYS A 239 12.82 -12.55 -15.72
C LYS A 239 13.46 -11.41 -16.49
N GLN A 240 14.72 -11.08 -16.20
CA GLN A 240 15.43 -10.01 -16.87
C GLN A 240 15.54 -10.27 -18.39
N GLN A 241 15.93 -11.49 -18.78
CA GLN A 241 16.03 -11.90 -20.18
C GLN A 241 14.68 -11.79 -20.89
N ASN A 242 13.60 -12.26 -20.28
CA ASN A 242 12.25 -12.20 -20.85
C ASN A 242 11.80 -10.76 -21.07
N ILE A 243 12.08 -9.86 -20.12
CA ILE A 243 11.76 -8.43 -20.27
C ILE A 243 12.58 -7.79 -21.39
N GLU A 244 13.85 -8.14 -21.54
CA GLU A 244 14.69 -7.66 -22.63
C GLU A 244 14.19 -8.16 -24.00
N ILE A 245 13.88 -9.45 -24.10
CA ILE A 245 13.28 -10.05 -25.30
C ILE A 245 11.93 -9.38 -25.62
N ALA A 246 11.10 -9.13 -24.62
CA ALA A 246 9.81 -8.46 -24.78
C ALA A 246 9.97 -7.04 -25.31
N LYS A 247 10.96 -6.28 -24.81
CA LYS A 247 11.29 -4.93 -25.29
C LYS A 247 11.77 -4.98 -26.74
N GLN A 248 12.69 -5.90 -27.07
CA GLN A 248 13.24 -6.05 -28.43
C GLN A 248 12.16 -6.43 -29.45
N LYS A 249 11.22 -7.31 -29.06
CA LYS A 249 10.14 -7.79 -29.93
C LYS A 249 8.87 -6.92 -29.88
N ASN A 250 8.87 -5.84 -29.11
CA ASN A 250 7.69 -5.01 -28.84
C ASN A 250 6.47 -5.83 -28.35
N LYS A 251 6.72 -6.82 -27.50
CA LYS A 251 5.73 -7.73 -26.90
C LYS A 251 5.62 -7.55 -25.38
N LEU A 252 5.95 -6.37 -24.86
CA LEU A 252 5.84 -6.06 -23.44
C LEU A 252 4.39 -5.68 -23.10
N PHE A 253 3.72 -6.47 -22.25
CA PHE A 253 2.34 -6.26 -21.84
C PHE A 253 2.24 -6.23 -20.31
N HIS A 254 1.82 -5.11 -19.73
CA HIS A 254 1.79 -4.88 -18.28
C HIS A 254 3.12 -5.23 -17.55
N GLY A 255 4.25 -5.01 -18.20
CA GLY A 255 5.57 -5.35 -17.63
C GLY A 255 5.92 -6.85 -17.67
N LEU A 256 5.21 -7.65 -18.48
CA LEU A 256 5.48 -9.06 -18.72
C LEU A 256 5.71 -9.32 -20.22
N TYR A 257 6.46 -10.36 -20.54
CA TYR A 257 6.66 -10.83 -21.91
C TYR A 257 5.43 -11.59 -22.40
N LYS A 258 4.79 -11.08 -23.45
CA LYS A 258 3.71 -11.77 -24.15
C LYS A 258 4.28 -12.84 -25.09
N ASN A 259 4.59 -14.01 -24.54
CA ASN A 259 4.95 -15.20 -25.31
C ASN A 259 3.67 -15.94 -25.73
N ASP A 260 3.37 -15.91 -27.03
CA ASP A 260 2.19 -16.53 -27.63
C ASP A 260 2.51 -17.98 -28.04
#